data_AF-A0A8X6HYN8-F1
#
_entry.id   AF-A0A8X6HYN8-F1
#
_cell.length_a   1.000
_cell.length_b   1.000
_cell.length_c   1.000
_cell.angle_alpha   90.00
_cell.angle_beta   90.00
_cell.angle_gamma   90.00
#
_symmetry.space_group_name_H-M   'P 1'
#
loop_
_entity.id
_entity.type
_entity.pdbx_description
1 polymer ?
#
loop_
_entity_poly.entity_id
_entity_poly.type
_entity_poly.pdbx_seq_one_letter_code
_entity_poly.pdbx_strand_id
1 'polypeptide(L)'
;MYHRAKDLFKEFKFIFLQLTADSRVRLHVPENILVTFGERLKDLLGFVQKTFTHGDYKSEYPLELRAGITEIYVYCDIVSESLVGDSSASILKIIPVGNENSDQIVKYSLFTVPLYFRVKKQFFDVIEIQMRTSSGTPLKFISESINDDDRNSLFGSKKKKIEDLGALKQTLPEQ
;
A
#
# COMPACT_ATOMS: atom_id res chain seq x y z
N MET A 1 -2.37 -6.39 -4.30
CA MET A 1 -3.35 -5.45 -3.68
C MET A 1 -3.74 -4.36 -4.68
N TYR A 2 -5.03 -4.02 -4.87
CA TYR A 2 -5.47 -3.04 -5.87
C TYR A 2 -5.19 -1.60 -5.45
N HIS A 3 -4.59 -0.80 -6.34
CA HIS A 3 -4.23 0.59 -6.05
C HIS A 3 -5.25 1.60 -6.60
N ARG A 4 -6.05 1.19 -7.59
CA ARG A 4 -7.09 2.03 -8.20
C ARG A 4 -8.40 1.26 -8.29
N ALA A 5 -9.51 1.98 -8.12
CA ALA A 5 -10.87 1.44 -8.23
C ALA A 5 -11.09 0.73 -9.58
N LYS A 6 -10.59 1.34 -10.66
CA LYS A 6 -10.70 0.80 -12.03
C LYS A 6 -10.07 -0.58 -12.18
N ASP A 7 -8.98 -0.86 -11.46
CA ASP A 7 -8.28 -2.14 -11.57
C ASP A 7 -9.05 -3.23 -10.84
N LEU A 8 -9.64 -2.90 -9.68
CA LEU A 8 -10.55 -3.79 -8.97
C LEU A 8 -11.82 -4.07 -9.79
N PHE A 9 -12.44 -3.05 -10.37
CA PHE A 9 -13.72 -3.21 -11.07
C PHE A 9 -13.62 -4.06 -12.33
N LYS A 10 -12.46 -4.09 -12.99
CA LYS A 10 -12.21 -4.94 -14.18
C LYS A 10 -12.27 -6.44 -13.92
N GLU A 11 -12.08 -6.86 -12.67
CA GLU A 11 -12.11 -8.28 -12.29
C GLU A 11 -13.53 -8.86 -12.36
N PHE A 12 -14.54 -8.00 -12.29
CA PHE A 12 -15.94 -8.40 -12.28
C PHE A 12 -16.51 -8.40 -13.70
N LYS A 13 -16.84 -9.58 -14.21
CA LYS A 13 -17.38 -9.77 -15.57
C LYS A 13 -18.91 -9.70 -15.66
N PHE A 14 -19.60 -10.00 -14.56
CA PHE A 14 -21.05 -10.20 -14.52
C PHE A 14 -21.82 -9.09 -13.82
N ILE A 15 -21.11 -8.14 -13.20
CA ILE A 15 -21.69 -6.98 -12.53
C ILE A 15 -20.93 -5.74 -13.00
N PHE A 16 -21.62 -4.60 -13.02
CA PHE A 16 -20.99 -3.35 -13.39
C PHE A 16 -20.78 -2.49 -12.15
N LEU A 17 -19.52 -2.11 -11.90
CA LEU A 17 -19.12 -1.26 -10.79
C LEU A 17 -18.55 0.05 -11.33
N GLN A 18 -19.03 1.17 -10.80
CA GLN A 18 -18.56 2.50 -11.18
C GLN A 18 -18.33 3.37 -9.95
N LEU A 19 -17.20 4.10 -9.94
CA LEU A 19 -16.93 5.10 -8.93
C LEU A 19 -17.64 6.40 -9.29
N THR A 20 -18.42 6.95 -8.38
CA THR A 20 -19.08 8.26 -8.53
C THR A 20 -18.18 9.40 -8.04
N ALA A 21 -18.54 10.64 -8.37
CA ALA A 21 -17.75 11.83 -8.02
C ALA A 21 -17.60 12.05 -6.50
N ASP A 22 -18.52 11.51 -5.69
CA ASP A 22 -18.49 11.52 -4.23
C ASP A 22 -17.75 10.30 -3.63
N SER A 23 -16.88 9.65 -4.41
CA SER A 23 -16.07 8.49 -4.03
C SER A 23 -16.87 7.25 -3.62
N ARG A 24 -18.17 7.18 -3.94
CA ARG A 24 -19.04 6.03 -3.67
C ARG A 24 -19.09 5.09 -4.86
N VAL A 25 -19.55 3.86 -4.63
CA VAL A 25 -19.63 2.81 -5.66
C VAL A 25 -21.07 2.66 -6.11
N ARG A 26 -21.31 2.76 -7.41
CA ARG A 26 -22.53 2.28 -8.05
C ARG A 26 -22.34 0.84 -8.48
N LEU A 27 -23.32 0.00 -8.12
CA LEU A 27 -23.41 -1.40 -8.51
C LEU A 27 -24.66 -1.58 -9.35
N HIS A 28 -24.50 -2.08 -10.56
CA HIS A 28 -25.60 -2.56 -11.39
C HIS A 28 -25.59 -4.09 -11.42
N VAL A 29 -26.70 -4.70 -11.00
CA VAL A 29 -26.91 -6.15 -11.00
C VAL A 29 -27.88 -6.50 -12.12
N PRO A 30 -27.47 -7.29 -13.13
CA PRO A 30 -28.34 -7.74 -14.21
C PRO A 30 -29.49 -8.66 -13.73
N GLU A 31 -30.50 -8.83 -14.58
CA GLU A 31 -31.64 -9.70 -14.28
C GLU A 31 -31.21 -11.16 -14.04
N ASN A 32 -31.94 -11.86 -13.18
CA ASN A 32 -31.72 -13.26 -12.83
C ASN A 32 -30.37 -13.58 -12.16
N ILE A 33 -29.67 -12.57 -11.64
CA ILE A 33 -28.41 -12.74 -10.89
C ILE A 33 -28.61 -12.29 -9.45
N LEU A 34 -28.13 -13.12 -8.51
CA LEU A 34 -28.01 -12.78 -7.09
C LEU A 34 -26.53 -12.60 -6.76
N VAL A 35 -26.15 -11.41 -6.31
CA VAL A 35 -24.76 -11.09 -5.95
C VAL A 35 -24.66 -11.06 -4.43
N THR A 36 -23.75 -11.83 -3.86
CA THR A 36 -23.44 -11.77 -2.42
C THR A 36 -21.96 -11.51 -2.24
N PHE A 37 -21.61 -10.35 -1.68
CA PHE A 37 -20.22 -10.01 -1.40
C PHE A 37 -19.74 -10.68 -0.11
N GLY A 38 -18.46 -11.05 -0.04
CA GLY A 38 -17.83 -11.40 1.24
C GLY A 38 -17.71 -10.15 2.13
N GLU A 39 -17.65 -10.32 3.46
CA GLU A 39 -17.62 -9.18 4.41
C GLU A 39 -16.55 -8.14 4.05
N ARG A 40 -15.33 -8.60 3.76
CA ARG A 40 -14.22 -7.72 3.41
C ARG A 40 -14.47 -6.93 2.13
N LEU A 41 -15.03 -7.57 1.09
CA LEU A 41 -15.30 -6.90 -0.18
C LEU A 41 -16.47 -5.92 -0.03
N LYS A 42 -17.50 -6.31 0.72
CA LYS A 42 -18.65 -5.48 1.06
C LYS A 42 -18.21 -4.19 1.76
N ASP A 43 -17.37 -4.33 2.79
CA ASP A 43 -16.80 -3.19 3.53
C ASP A 43 -15.87 -2.34 2.64
N LEU A 44 -15.03 -2.99 1.82
CA LEU A 44 -14.14 -2.30 0.86
C LEU A 44 -14.91 -1.43 -0.13
N LEU A 45 -16.00 -1.97 -0.68
CA LEU A 45 -16.88 -1.28 -1.63
C LEU A 45 -17.81 -0.27 -0.97
N GLY A 46 -17.88 -0.24 0.37
CA GLY A 46 -18.65 0.72 1.15
C GLY A 46 -20.14 0.38 1.30
N PHE A 47 -20.54 -0.87 1.08
CA PHE A 47 -21.94 -1.29 1.21
C PHE A 47 -22.24 -1.81 2.62
N VAL A 48 -23.43 -1.50 3.15
CA VAL A 48 -23.94 -2.09 4.41
C VAL A 48 -24.57 -3.45 4.13
N GLN A 49 -25.39 -3.53 3.09
CA GLN A 49 -26.02 -4.79 2.69
C GLN A 49 -25.01 -5.69 1.96
N LYS A 50 -25.16 -7.00 2.17
CA LYS A 50 -24.26 -8.02 1.61
C LYS A 50 -24.76 -8.61 0.30
N THR A 51 -26.08 -8.68 0.15
CA THR A 51 -26.75 -9.37 -0.95
C THR A 51 -27.55 -8.39 -1.78
N PHE A 52 -27.48 -8.54 -3.10
CA PHE A 52 -28.09 -7.66 -4.08
C PHE A 52 -28.81 -8.49 -5.13
N THR A 53 -30.07 -8.16 -5.37
CA THR A 53 -30.88 -8.67 -6.49
C THR A 53 -30.76 -7.72 -7.67
N HIS A 54 -31.45 -8.01 -8.77
CA HIS A 54 -31.57 -7.11 -9.93
C HIS A 54 -31.85 -5.65 -9.52
N GLY A 55 -31.09 -4.71 -10.09
CA GLY A 55 -31.27 -3.28 -9.89
C GLY A 55 -29.96 -2.50 -9.79
N ASP A 56 -30.11 -1.19 -9.58
CA ASP A 56 -29.02 -0.23 -9.37
C ASP A 56 -28.93 0.16 -7.90
N TYR A 57 -27.72 0.01 -7.34
CA TYR A 57 -27.42 0.32 -5.96
C TYR A 57 -26.29 1.33 -5.88
N LYS A 58 -26.29 2.11 -4.80
CA LYS A 58 -25.21 3.04 -4.47
C LYS A 58 -24.75 2.74 -3.05
N SER A 59 -23.44 2.67 -2.86
CA SER A 59 -22.84 2.40 -1.56
C SER A 59 -23.19 3.51 -0.55
N GLU A 60 -23.40 3.13 0.70
CA GLU A 60 -23.65 4.06 1.80
C GLU A 60 -22.38 4.84 2.16
N TYR A 61 -21.23 4.16 2.08
CA TYR A 61 -19.91 4.70 2.40
C TYR A 61 -19.02 4.81 1.16
N PRO A 62 -18.01 5.71 1.18
CA PRO A 62 -17.00 5.78 0.14
C PRO A 62 -16.22 4.47 -0.02
N LEU A 63 -15.72 4.21 -1.23
CA LEU A 63 -14.81 3.11 -1.54
C LEU A 63 -13.52 3.25 -0.70
N GLU A 64 -13.15 2.20 0.03
CA GLU A 64 -11.95 2.17 0.88
C GLU A 64 -11.02 1.03 0.47
N LEU A 65 -10.16 1.26 -0.53
CA LEU A 65 -9.23 0.23 -1.04
C LEU A 65 -8.10 -0.16 -0.08
N ARG A 66 -7.87 0.63 0.98
CA ARG A 66 -6.74 0.45 1.91
C ARG A 66 -7.16 -0.29 3.17
N ALA A 67 -8.41 -0.72 3.26
CA ALA A 67 -8.97 -1.36 4.44
C ALA A 67 -8.71 -0.55 5.74
N GLY A 68 -8.69 0.79 5.63
CA GLY A 68 -8.45 1.69 6.76
C GLY A 68 -6.99 1.87 7.17
N ILE A 69 -6.01 1.32 6.44
CA ILE A 69 -4.59 1.51 6.74
C ILE A 69 -4.11 2.82 6.11
N THR A 70 -4.07 3.88 6.92
CA THR A 70 -3.57 5.21 6.54
C THR A 70 -2.09 5.39 6.83
N GLU A 71 -1.58 4.66 7.82
CA GLU A 71 -0.23 4.79 8.33
C GLU A 71 0.25 3.47 8.95
N ILE A 72 1.56 3.29 8.95
CA ILE A 72 2.24 2.13 9.51
C ILE A 72 3.13 2.60 10.66
N TYR A 73 2.87 2.07 11.84
CA TYR A 73 3.68 2.29 13.03
C TYR A 73 4.77 1.23 13.10
N VAL A 74 6.03 1.68 13.09
CA VAL A 74 7.21 0.82 13.22
C VAL A 74 7.71 0.91 14.66
N TYR A 75 7.45 -0.13 15.43
CA TYR A 75 7.93 -0.29 16.80
C TYR A 75 9.31 -0.93 16.79
N CYS A 76 10.17 -0.52 17.72
CA CYS A 76 11.51 -1.06 17.87
C CYS A 76 11.82 -1.26 19.34
N ASP A 77 12.18 -2.49 19.71
CA ASP A 77 12.36 -2.85 21.11
C ASP A 77 13.62 -2.24 21.75
N ILE A 78 14.54 -1.63 21.02
CA ILE A 78 15.71 -0.96 21.58
C ILE A 78 15.53 0.55 21.74
N VAL A 79 14.49 1.14 21.16
CA VAL A 79 14.23 2.58 21.27
C VAL A 79 13.54 2.88 22.60
N SER A 80 14.01 3.91 23.31
CA SER A 80 13.34 4.40 24.52
C SER A 80 11.94 4.87 24.19
N GLU A 81 11.00 4.66 25.10
CA GLU A 81 9.64 5.11 24.88
C GLU A 81 9.57 6.62 24.69
N SER A 82 8.70 7.05 23.78
CA SER A 82 8.33 8.44 23.58
C SER A 82 6.81 8.56 23.62
N LEU A 83 6.33 9.77 23.96
CA LEU A 83 4.91 10.07 23.91
C LEU A 83 4.48 10.18 22.45
N VAL A 84 3.49 9.38 22.06
CA VAL A 84 2.88 9.36 20.73
C VAL A 84 1.36 9.42 20.90
N GLY A 85 0.76 10.53 20.48
CA GLY A 85 -0.64 10.80 20.76
C GLY A 85 -0.87 10.91 22.28
N ASP A 86 -1.71 10.02 22.80
CA ASP A 86 -2.06 9.87 24.21
C ASP A 86 -1.36 8.69 24.92
N SER A 87 -0.44 8.00 24.25
CA SER A 87 0.22 6.79 24.76
C SER A 87 1.75 6.87 24.70
N SER A 88 2.42 6.12 25.58
CA SER A 88 3.87 5.92 25.57
C SER A 88 4.24 4.70 24.73
N ALA A 89 5.16 4.85 23.78
CA ALA A 89 5.53 3.76 22.88
C ALA A 89 6.97 3.86 22.37
N SER A 90 7.65 2.72 22.21
CA SER A 90 8.96 2.61 21.57
C SER A 90 8.84 2.61 20.03
N ILE A 91 8.49 3.77 19.45
CA ILE A 91 8.30 3.93 18.01
C ILE A 91 9.58 4.44 17.35
N LEU A 92 10.02 3.74 16.31
CA LEU A 92 11.12 4.14 15.45
C LEU A 92 10.65 5.09 14.34
N LYS A 93 9.46 4.83 13.78
CA LYS A 93 8.91 5.64 12.68
C LYS A 93 7.41 5.44 12.50
N ILE A 94 6.72 6.48 12.06
CA ILE A 94 5.37 6.39 11.50
C ILE A 94 5.51 6.64 9.99
N ILE A 95 5.09 5.68 9.19
CA ILE A 95 5.17 5.74 7.72
C ILE A 95 3.77 6.02 7.19
N PRO A 96 3.50 7.22 6.65
CA PRO A 96 2.22 7.49 6.02
C PRO A 96 2.10 6.64 4.75
N VAL A 97 0.95 6.01 4.58
CA VAL A 97 0.59 5.33 3.33
C VAL A 97 -0.03 6.39 2.44
N GLY A 98 0.80 7.10 1.66
CA GLY A 98 0.35 8.21 0.80
C GLY A 98 -0.55 7.75 -0.35
N ASN A 99 -1.48 8.61 -0.80
CA ASN A 99 -2.16 8.46 -2.08
C ASN A 99 -1.21 8.98 -3.17
N GLU A 100 -1.19 8.30 -4.32
CA GLU A 100 -0.61 8.73 -5.60
C GLU A 100 0.83 8.28 -5.90
N ASN A 101 0.91 7.48 -6.97
CA ASN A 101 2.10 6.90 -7.58
C ASN A 101 2.85 5.95 -6.62
N SER A 102 2.77 4.65 -6.89
CA SER A 102 3.45 3.57 -6.17
C SER A 102 4.96 3.81 -5.93
N ASP A 103 5.55 4.75 -6.67
CA ASP A 103 6.91 5.24 -6.50
C ASP A 103 7.13 6.19 -5.31
N GLN A 104 6.09 6.86 -4.77
CA GLN A 104 6.25 7.96 -3.81
C GLN A 104 6.30 7.53 -2.33
N ILE A 105 5.55 6.49 -1.94
CA ILE A 105 5.64 5.93 -0.57
C ILE A 105 7.07 5.43 -0.32
N VAL A 106 7.69 4.87 -1.36
CA VAL A 106 9.08 4.43 -1.35
C VAL A 106 10.02 5.64 -1.49
N LYS A 107 9.86 6.55 -2.46
CA LYS A 107 10.91 7.57 -2.74
C LYS A 107 11.07 8.71 -1.71
N TYR A 108 10.01 9.17 -1.03
CA TYR A 108 10.12 10.39 -0.20
C TYR A 108 10.30 10.14 1.30
N SER A 109 10.01 8.94 1.79
CA SER A 109 10.29 8.54 3.18
C SER A 109 11.73 8.05 3.38
N LEU A 110 12.46 7.81 2.29
CA LEU A 110 13.83 7.32 2.28
C LEU A 110 14.83 8.48 2.49
N PHE A 111 15.23 8.65 3.75
CA PHE A 111 16.64 8.92 4.12
C PHE A 111 17.29 10.24 3.69
N THR A 112 16.65 11.40 3.84
CA THR A 112 17.37 12.68 3.73
C THR A 112 18.02 13.14 5.03
N VAL A 113 17.54 12.68 6.20
CA VAL A 113 18.04 13.12 7.51
C VAL A 113 18.24 11.91 8.44
N PRO A 114 19.43 11.74 9.07
CA PRO A 114 19.64 10.73 10.09
C PRO A 114 18.78 11.05 11.33
N LEU A 115 18.03 10.06 11.80
CA LEU A 115 17.21 10.16 13.00
C LEU A 115 17.96 9.56 14.18
N TYR A 116 18.11 10.33 15.24
CA TYR A 116 18.75 9.88 16.48
C TYR A 116 17.69 9.57 17.53
N PHE A 117 17.79 8.38 18.12
CA PHE A 117 16.88 7.92 19.17
C PHE A 117 17.66 7.55 20.42
N ARG A 118 17.08 7.85 21.58
CA ARG A 118 17.63 7.36 22.85
C ARG A 118 17.43 5.84 22.92
N VAL A 119 18.49 5.11 23.22
CA VAL A 119 18.43 3.64 23.33
C VAL A 119 18.02 3.25 24.74
N LYS A 120 17.15 2.24 24.88
CA LYS A 120 16.67 1.70 26.16
C LYS A 120 17.52 0.54 26.69
N LYS A 121 18.30 -0.10 25.81
CA LYS A 121 19.22 -1.22 26.09
C LYS A 121 20.61 -0.88 25.59
N GLN A 122 21.64 -1.13 26.40
CA GLN A 122 23.05 -0.95 25.98
C GLN A 122 23.63 -2.21 25.34
N PHE A 123 23.14 -3.39 25.74
CA PHE A 123 23.55 -4.68 25.23
C PHE A 123 22.32 -5.43 24.72
N PHE A 124 22.40 -5.92 23.50
CA PHE A 124 21.35 -6.70 22.86
C PHE A 124 21.98 -7.53 21.75
N ASP A 125 21.54 -8.78 21.63
CA ASP A 125 21.94 -9.66 20.52
C ASP A 125 20.93 -9.61 19.37
N VAL A 126 19.67 -9.29 19.71
CA VAL A 126 18.54 -9.27 18.79
C VAL A 126 17.78 -7.96 18.93
N ILE A 127 17.44 -7.37 17.78
CA ILE A 127 16.52 -6.22 17.68
C ILE A 127 15.21 -6.74 17.11
N GLU A 128 14.12 -6.44 17.79
CA GLU A 128 12.79 -6.77 17.32
C GLU A 128 12.11 -5.53 16.73
N ILE A 129 11.62 -5.67 15.49
CA ILE A 129 10.85 -4.65 14.79
C ILE A 129 9.44 -5.18 14.54
N GLN A 130 8.44 -4.44 14.98
CA GLN A 130 7.04 -4.77 14.74
C GLN A 130 6.38 -3.66 13.91
N MET A 131 5.65 -4.06 12.88
CA MET A 131 4.86 -3.14 12.07
C MET A 131 3.38 -3.32 12.36
N ARG A 132 2.70 -2.23 12.72
CA ARG A 132 1.29 -2.24 13.11
C ARG A 132 0.53 -1.14 12.39
N THR A 133 -0.76 -1.37 12.22
CA THR A 133 -1.73 -0.33 11.81
C THR A 133 -1.94 0.68 12.94
N SER A 134 -2.62 1.79 12.66
CA SER A 134 -3.03 2.78 13.68
C SER A 134 -3.89 2.20 14.81
N SER A 135 -4.63 1.12 14.54
CA SER A 135 -5.39 0.39 15.57
C SER A 135 -4.54 -0.59 16.40
N GLY A 136 -3.22 -0.66 16.17
CA GLY A 136 -2.33 -1.58 16.88
C GLY A 136 -2.30 -3.01 16.34
N THR A 137 -3.08 -3.31 15.30
CA THR A 137 -3.11 -4.63 14.65
C THR A 137 -1.81 -4.90 13.89
N PRO A 138 -1.14 -6.06 14.09
CA PRO A 138 0.05 -6.43 13.34
C PRO A 138 -0.20 -6.51 11.83
N LEU A 139 0.71 -5.94 11.05
CA LEU A 139 0.69 -6.06 9.60
C LEU A 139 1.17 -7.45 9.18
N LYS A 140 0.37 -8.13 8.37
CA LYS A 140 0.72 -9.44 7.80
C LYS A 140 1.39 -9.23 6.45
N PHE A 141 2.58 -9.80 6.29
CA PHE A 141 3.20 -9.91 4.98
C PHE A 141 2.47 -10.97 4.19
N ILE A 142 1.97 -10.59 3.02
CA ILE A 142 1.44 -11.53 2.04
C ILE A 142 2.58 -11.74 1.04
N SER A 143 3.16 -12.94 1.02
CA SER A 143 3.98 -13.34 -0.12
C SER A 143 3.02 -13.58 -1.28
N GLU A 144 2.88 -12.60 -2.17
CA GLU A 144 2.45 -12.93 -3.52
C GLU A 144 3.52 -13.90 -4.05
N SER A 145 3.13 -15.08 -4.54
CA SER A 145 4.04 -15.98 -5.24
C SER A 145 4.49 -15.25 -6.51
N ILE A 146 5.58 -14.51 -6.41
CA ILE A 146 6.21 -13.84 -7.55
C ILE A 146 6.61 -14.97 -8.49
N ASN A 147 5.92 -15.07 -9.63
CA ASN A 147 6.37 -15.92 -10.73
C ASN A 147 7.79 -15.48 -11.09
N ASP A 148 8.71 -16.43 -11.31
CA ASP A 148 10.14 -16.15 -11.47
C ASP A 148 10.45 -15.14 -12.60
N ASP A 149 9.53 -14.91 -13.53
CA ASP A 149 9.61 -13.90 -14.59
C ASP A 149 9.60 -12.44 -14.07
N ASP A 150 8.93 -12.14 -12.95
CA ASP A 150 8.83 -10.78 -12.40
C ASP A 150 10.04 -10.37 -11.55
N ARG A 151 10.89 -11.32 -11.14
CA ARG A 151 12.10 -11.04 -10.35
C ARG A 151 13.16 -10.24 -11.13
N ASN A 152 13.23 -10.42 -12.45
CA ASN A 152 14.18 -9.68 -13.30
C ASN A 152 13.76 -8.23 -13.55
N SER A 153 12.48 -7.88 -13.38
CA SER A 153 11.97 -6.51 -13.53
C SER A 153 12.43 -5.59 -12.38
N LEU A 154 12.37 -6.09 -11.15
CA LEU A 154 12.70 -5.31 -9.93
C LEU A 154 14.19 -5.00 -9.75
N PHE A 155 15.08 -5.83 -10.31
CA PHE A 155 16.55 -5.62 -10.26
C PHE A 155 17.17 -5.19 -11.61
N GLY A 156 16.40 -5.21 -12.71
CA GLY A 156 16.90 -4.95 -14.07
C GLY A 156 17.07 -3.48 -14.45
N SER A 157 16.41 -2.54 -13.77
CA SER A 157 16.40 -1.12 -14.21
C SER A 157 17.64 -0.31 -13.80
N LYS A 158 18.64 -0.89 -13.10
CA LYS A 158 19.88 -0.18 -12.73
C LYS A 158 21.10 -0.47 -13.61
N LYS A 159 21.08 -1.48 -14.49
CA LYS A 159 22.24 -1.76 -15.38
C LYS A 159 22.24 -0.96 -16.68
N LYS A 160 21.08 -0.60 -17.24
CA LYS A 160 21.01 0.06 -18.56
C LYS A 160 21.45 1.52 -18.62
N LYS A 161 21.68 2.21 -17.50
CA LYS A 161 22.06 3.63 -17.51
C LYS A 161 23.56 3.89 -17.35
N ILE A 162 24.36 2.86 -17.06
CA ILE A 162 25.82 3.01 -16.84
C ILE A 162 26.60 2.69 -18.13
N GLU A 163 26.07 1.85 -19.02
CA GLU A 163 26.76 1.49 -20.28
C GLU A 163 26.67 2.61 -21.34
N ASP A 164 25.59 3.39 -21.36
CA ASP A 164 25.41 4.50 -22.32
C ASP A 164 26.21 5.79 -21.99
N LEU A 165 26.78 5.89 -20.79
CA LEU A 165 27.68 7.00 -20.40
C LEU A 165 29.15 6.72 -20.75
N GLY A 166 29.50 5.46 -21.07
CA GLY A 166 30.85 5.06 -21.47
C GLY A 166 31.14 5.24 -22.97
N ALA A 167 30.11 5.38 -23.81
CA ALA A 167 30.25 5.43 -25.27
C ALA A 167 30.35 6.85 -25.87
N LEU A 168 30.31 7.91 -25.05
CA LEU A 168 30.34 9.32 -25.50
C LEU A 168 31.68 10.04 -25.28
N LYS A 169 32.77 9.30 -25.00
CA LYS A 169 34.14 9.85 -24.96
C LYS A 169 35.05 9.16 -25.96
N GLN A 170 34.90 9.45 -27.24
CA GLN A 170 35.99 9.43 -28.23
C GLN A 170 35.46 9.93 -29.58
N THR A 171 35.63 11.23 -29.84
CA THR A 171 35.78 11.82 -31.19
C THR A 171 36.04 13.33 -30.99
N LEU A 172 37.30 13.68 -30.78
CA LEU A 172 37.82 15.02 -31.07
C LEU A 172 38.92 14.82 -32.12
N PRO A 173 38.91 15.55 -33.24
CA PRO A 173 39.92 15.42 -34.29
C PRO A 173 41.24 16.03 -33.84
N GLU A 174 42.34 15.29 -34.00
CA GLU A 174 43.69 15.84 -33.92
C GLU A 174 43.95 16.76 -35.13
N GLN A 175 44.64 17.87 -34.86
CA GLN A 175 45.17 18.81 -35.85
C GLN A 175 46.37 18.23 -36.59
#